data_AF-A0A2H0U388-F1
#
_entry.id   AF-A0A2H0U388-F1
#
_cell.length_a   1.000
_cell.length_b   1.000
_cell.length_c   1.000
_cell.angle_alpha   90.00
_cell.angle_beta   90.00
_cell.angle_gamma   90.00
#
_symmetry.space_group_name_H-M   'P 1'
#
loop_
_entity.id
_entity.type
_entity.pdbx_description
1 polymer ?
#
loop_
_entity_poly.entity_id
_entity_poly.type
_entity_poly.pdbx_seq_one_letter_code
_entity_poly.pdbx_strand_id
1 'polypeptide(L)'
;MKSEHIFILIVGLLILTYVLDAVANPLSIVLTTPYHYFNTKTMLTYAFTSTSIILKSVVLFITPLLLLSFIGLRKTIEGLILLVLSGFMQLYSLQSVLTHSYLIPLEWSLSLTLAGMFLLIPTIFYLIVGLTQKVHKKLTDPYSDDTQMQEKTWEDK
;
A
#
# COMPACT_ATOMS: atom_id res chain seq x y z
N MET A 1 11.10 14.16 -7.21
CA MET A 1 9.96 14.68 -8.00
C MET A 1 9.03 15.43 -7.06
N LYS A 2 8.43 16.56 -7.46
CA LYS A 2 7.45 17.25 -6.61
C LYS A 2 6.17 16.41 -6.50
N SER A 3 5.50 16.44 -5.36
CA SER A 3 4.27 15.68 -5.09
C SER A 3 3.18 15.92 -6.15
N GLU A 4 3.16 17.11 -6.75
CA GLU A 4 2.29 17.49 -7.88
C GLU A 4 2.45 16.56 -9.08
N HIS A 5 3.67 16.17 -9.43
CA HIS A 5 3.94 15.33 -10.60
C HIS A 5 3.48 13.89 -10.35
N ILE A 6 3.62 13.42 -9.11
CA ILE A 6 3.13 12.10 -8.68
C ILE A 6 1.61 12.08 -8.72
N PHE A 7 0.96 13.15 -8.28
CA PHE A 7 -0.50 13.28 -8.37
C PHE A 7 -1.01 13.26 -9.80
N ILE A 8 -0.40 14.04 -10.71
CA ILE A 8 -0.74 14.04 -12.14
C ILE A 8 -0.55 12.64 -12.73
N LEU A 9 0.53 11.94 -12.35
CA LEU A 9 0.77 10.56 -12.75
C LEU A 9 -0.34 9.62 -12.27
N ILE A 10 -0.77 9.71 -11.00
CA ILE A 10 -1.87 8.89 -10.47
C ILE A 10 -3.15 9.13 -11.27
N VAL A 11 -3.53 10.39 -11.50
CA VAL A 11 -4.74 10.74 -12.25
C VAL A 11 -4.64 10.24 -13.70
N GLY A 12 -3.50 10.45 -14.35
CA GLY A 12 -3.26 9.96 -15.70
C GLY A 12 -3.35 8.44 -15.81
N LEU A 13 -2.79 7.71 -14.84
CA LEU A 13 -2.89 6.25 -14.78
C LEU A 13 -4.33 5.79 -14.52
N LEU A 14 -5.09 6.46 -13.65
CA LEU A 14 -6.49 6.13 -13.42
C LEU A 14 -7.33 6.28 -14.69
N ILE A 15 -7.16 7.40 -15.41
CA ILE A 15 -7.84 7.62 -16.69
C ILE A 15 -7.46 6.52 -17.68
N LEU A 16 -6.16 6.19 -17.78
CA LEU A 16 -5.69 5.13 -18.66
C LEU A 16 -6.29 3.77 -18.29
N THR A 17 -6.36 3.42 -17.01
CA THR A 17 -6.99 2.17 -16.57
C THR A 17 -8.47 2.11 -16.91
N TYR A 18 -9.18 3.24 -16.79
CA TYR A 18 -10.59 3.33 -17.14
C TYR A 18 -10.82 3.11 -18.64
N VAL A 19 -9.98 3.70 -19.49
CA VAL A 19 -10.02 3.48 -20.94
C VAL A 19 -9.69 2.02 -21.28
N LEU A 20 -8.70 1.42 -20.62
CA LEU A 20 -8.36 0.02 -20.83
C LEU A 20 -9.51 -0.91 -20.42
N ASP A 21 -10.18 -0.63 -19.31
CA ASP A 21 -11.36 -1.39 -18.87
C ASP A 21 -12.51 -1.30 -19.86
N ALA A 22 -12.68 -0.16 -20.54
CA ALA A 22 -13.74 0.02 -21.55
C ALA A 22 -13.51 -0.84 -22.81
N VAL A 23 -12.25 -1.17 -23.12
CA VAL A 23 -11.87 -1.99 -24.28
C VAL A 23 -11.64 -3.45 -23.90
N ALA A 24 -11.31 -3.71 -22.63
CA ALA A 24 -11.09 -5.06 -22.12
C ALA A 24 -12.42 -5.78 -21.85
N ASN A 25 -12.44 -7.08 -22.15
CA ASN A 25 -13.56 -7.91 -21.76
C ASN A 25 -13.53 -8.17 -20.24
N PRO A 26 -14.69 -8.18 -19.57
CA PRO A 26 -14.79 -8.46 -18.15
C PRO A 26 -14.32 -9.88 -17.86
N LEU A 27 -13.60 -10.03 -16.76
CA LEU A 27 -12.97 -11.28 -16.38
C LEU A 27 -13.99 -12.20 -15.69
N SER A 28 -14.48 -13.23 -16.40
CA SER A 28 -15.50 -14.17 -15.90
C SER A 28 -14.94 -15.52 -15.47
N ILE A 29 -13.71 -15.54 -14.96
CA ILE A 29 -13.02 -16.77 -14.55
C ILE A 29 -13.28 -17.09 -13.07
N VAL A 30 -13.41 -18.37 -12.76
CA VAL A 30 -13.47 -18.86 -11.38
C VAL A 30 -12.05 -19.15 -10.91
N LEU A 31 -11.62 -18.48 -9.85
CA LEU A 31 -10.28 -18.60 -9.27
C LEU A 31 -10.40 -19.17 -7.86
N THR A 32 -9.55 -20.15 -7.51
CA THR A 32 -9.45 -20.65 -6.14
C THR A 32 -8.85 -19.62 -5.20
N THR A 33 -7.89 -18.81 -5.70
CA THR A 33 -7.27 -17.70 -4.97
C THR A 33 -6.95 -16.58 -5.96
N PRO A 34 -6.88 -15.32 -5.51
CA PRO A 34 -6.50 -14.22 -6.41
C PRO A 34 -5.11 -14.40 -7.02
N TYR A 35 -4.21 -15.11 -6.34
CA TYR A 35 -2.84 -15.38 -6.79
C TYR A 35 -2.78 -16.23 -8.06
N HIS A 36 -3.76 -17.11 -8.29
CA HIS A 36 -3.77 -17.98 -9.48
C HIS A 36 -3.94 -17.23 -10.80
N TYR A 37 -4.45 -15.99 -10.77
CA TYR A 37 -4.54 -15.17 -11.96
C TYR A 37 -3.17 -14.83 -12.55
N PHE A 38 -2.16 -14.62 -11.70
CA PHE A 38 -0.83 -14.14 -12.10
C PHE A 38 0.06 -15.23 -12.71
N ASN A 39 -0.54 -16.27 -13.28
CA ASN A 39 0.15 -17.23 -14.13
C ASN A 39 0.35 -16.62 -15.53
N THR A 40 1.55 -16.74 -16.08
CA THR A 40 1.93 -16.25 -17.41
C THR A 40 0.92 -16.64 -18.50
N LYS A 41 0.40 -17.87 -18.47
CA LYS A 41 -0.56 -18.35 -19.47
C LYS A 41 -1.88 -17.56 -19.41
N THR A 42 -2.42 -17.35 -18.20
CA THR A 42 -3.67 -16.61 -17.98
C THR A 42 -3.49 -15.14 -18.34
N MET A 43 -2.38 -14.54 -17.92
CA MET A 43 -2.11 -13.13 -18.20
C MET A 43 -1.97 -12.83 -19.69
N LEU A 44 -1.30 -13.71 -20.44
CA LEU A 44 -1.18 -13.56 -21.90
C LEU A 44 -2.50 -13.77 -22.62
N THR A 45 -3.37 -14.65 -22.09
CA THR A 45 -4.72 -14.85 -22.63
C THR A 45 -5.58 -13.59 -22.47
N TYR A 46 -5.44 -12.92 -21.32
CA TYR A 46 -6.15 -11.69 -20.98
C TYR A 46 -5.19 -10.50 -20.90
N ALA A 47 -4.46 -10.22 -21.99
CA ALA A 47 -3.37 -9.23 -21.99
C ALA A 47 -3.84 -7.81 -21.64
N PHE A 48 -4.96 -7.35 -22.21
CA PHE A 48 -5.51 -6.02 -21.92
C PHE A 48 -6.01 -5.92 -20.47
N THR A 49 -6.77 -6.92 -20.00
CA THR A 49 -7.25 -6.98 -18.61
C THR A 49 -6.09 -7.05 -17.62
N SER A 50 -5.07 -7.86 -17.90
CA SER A 50 -3.86 -7.95 -17.08
C SER A 50 -3.11 -6.63 -17.00
N THR A 51 -3.02 -5.92 -18.13
CA THR A 51 -2.40 -4.58 -18.17
C THR A 51 -3.19 -3.60 -17.30
N SER A 52 -4.53 -3.60 -17.40
CA SER A 52 -5.38 -2.78 -16.54
C SER A 52 -5.16 -3.10 -15.06
N ILE A 53 -5.13 -4.39 -14.70
CA ILE A 53 -4.88 -4.85 -13.32
C ILE A 53 -3.55 -4.33 -12.80
N ILE A 54 -2.46 -4.48 -13.58
CA ILE A 54 -1.13 -4.01 -13.18
C ILE A 54 -1.12 -2.50 -12.97
N LEU A 55 -1.72 -1.73 -13.88
CA LEU A 55 -1.76 -0.27 -13.76
C LEU A 55 -2.59 0.19 -12.55
N LYS A 56 -3.75 -0.43 -12.30
CA LYS A 56 -4.53 -0.20 -11.07
C LYS A 56 -3.72 -0.51 -9.83
N SER A 57 -2.97 -1.61 -9.83
CA SER A 57 -2.09 -1.94 -8.71
C SER A 57 -1.00 -0.89 -8.48
N VAL A 58 -0.41 -0.36 -9.54
CA VAL A 58 0.57 0.74 -9.45
C VAL A 58 -0.07 1.98 -8.82
N VAL A 59 -1.27 2.36 -9.27
CA VAL A 59 -2.01 3.48 -8.67
C VAL A 59 -2.28 3.23 -7.17
N LEU A 60 -2.80 2.05 -6.83
CA LEU A 60 -3.13 1.66 -5.45
C LEU A 60 -1.88 1.56 -4.57
N PHE A 61 -0.72 1.25 -5.14
CA PHE A 61 0.57 1.24 -4.44
C PHE A 61 1.08 2.66 -4.16
N ILE A 62 1.05 3.55 -5.16
CA ILE A 62 1.60 4.91 -5.03
C ILE A 62 0.70 5.78 -4.13
N THR A 63 -0.61 5.62 -4.21
CA THR A 63 -1.60 6.46 -3.51
C THR A 63 -1.36 6.55 -1.99
N PRO A 64 -1.28 5.44 -1.22
CA PRO A 64 -1.05 5.52 0.22
C PRO A 64 0.34 6.07 0.56
N LEU A 65 1.36 5.82 -0.27
CA LEU A 65 2.70 6.40 -0.08
C LEU A 65 2.66 7.92 -0.22
N LEU A 66 1.95 8.42 -1.23
CA LEU A 66 1.75 9.85 -1.44
C LEU A 66 0.97 10.47 -0.27
N LEU A 67 -0.11 9.83 0.18
CA LEU A 67 -0.90 10.31 1.31
C LEU A 67 -0.08 10.40 2.60
N LEU A 68 0.69 9.36 2.93
CA LEU A 68 1.55 9.36 4.12
C LEU A 68 2.61 10.46 4.05
N SER A 69 3.12 10.78 2.85
CA SER A 69 4.08 11.87 2.66
C SER A 69 3.56 13.24 3.08
N PHE A 70 2.24 13.47 3.11
CA PHE A 70 1.66 14.74 3.55
C PHE A 70 1.41 14.83 5.05
N ILE A 71 1.25 13.69 5.73
CA ILE A 71 0.91 13.66 7.16
C ILE A 71 2.16 13.87 8.03
N GLY A 72 3.33 13.45 7.56
CA GLY A 72 4.60 13.67 8.27
C GLY A 72 4.73 12.86 9.57
N LEU A 73 4.24 11.61 9.57
CA LEU A 73 4.28 10.73 10.75
C LEU A 73 5.68 10.16 11.00
N ARG A 74 5.88 9.59 12.19
CA ARG A 74 7.09 8.80 12.47
C ARG A 74 7.14 7.59 11.55
N LYS A 75 8.33 7.25 11.04
CA LYS A 75 8.55 6.13 10.09
C LYS A 75 7.99 4.79 10.60
N THR A 76 8.08 4.52 11.91
CA THR A 76 7.45 3.32 12.51
C THR A 76 5.92 3.30 12.35
N ILE A 77 5.26 4.45 12.50
CA ILE A 77 3.81 4.58 12.38
C ILE A 77 3.40 4.46 10.91
N GLU A 78 4.13 5.11 10.00
CA GLU A 78 3.91 4.95 8.55
C GLU A 78 4.01 3.48 8.13
N GLY A 79 5.04 2.77 8.60
CA GLY A 79 5.19 1.33 8.36
C GLY A 79 4.03 0.50 8.92
N LEU A 80 3.55 0.80 10.13
CA LEU A 80 2.40 0.11 10.72
C LEU A 80 1.11 0.33 9.91
N ILE A 81 0.86 1.56 9.46
CA ILE A 81 -0.30 1.90 8.64
C ILE A 81 -0.26 1.12 7.32
N LEU A 82 0.90 1.10 6.65
CA LEU A 82 1.07 0.35 5.40
C LEU A 82 0.91 -1.16 5.61
N LEU A 83 1.36 -1.70 6.74
CA LEU A 83 1.18 -3.12 7.09
C LEU A 83 -0.30 -3.46 7.22
N VAL A 84 -1.05 -2.66 7.98
CA VAL A 84 -2.50 -2.87 8.17
C VAL A 84 -3.23 -2.73 6.84
N LEU A 85 -2.91 -1.71 6.06
CA LEU A 85 -3.52 -1.48 4.75
C LEU A 85 -3.25 -2.64 3.79
N SER A 86 -1.99 -3.09 3.69
CA SER A 86 -1.60 -4.25 2.88
C SER A 86 -2.36 -5.51 3.30
N GLY A 87 -2.47 -5.75 4.61
CA GLY A 87 -3.24 -6.87 5.15
C GLY A 87 -4.71 -6.79 4.75
N PHE A 88 -5.35 -5.63 4.87
CA PHE A 88 -6.75 -5.45 4.46
C PHE A 88 -6.95 -5.63 2.96
N MET A 89 -6.07 -5.12 2.11
CA MET A 89 -6.16 -5.30 0.66
C MET A 89 -6.10 -6.80 0.28
N GLN A 90 -5.18 -7.55 0.89
CA GLN A 90 -5.03 -8.98 0.64
C GLN A 90 -6.19 -9.79 1.20
N LEU A 91 -6.62 -9.54 2.44
CA LEU A 91 -7.74 -10.24 3.07
C LEU A 91 -9.06 -9.98 2.34
N TYR A 92 -9.32 -8.72 1.98
CA TYR A 92 -10.51 -8.35 1.21
C TYR A 92 -10.54 -9.07 -0.14
N SER A 93 -9.43 -9.05 -0.89
CA SER A 93 -9.39 -9.73 -2.18
C SER A 93 -9.52 -11.24 -2.04
N LEU A 94 -8.91 -11.83 -1.01
CA LEU A 94 -9.00 -13.26 -0.77
C LEU A 94 -10.43 -13.67 -0.44
N GLN A 95 -11.11 -12.91 0.44
CA GLN A 95 -12.51 -13.13 0.74
C GLN A 95 -13.37 -13.00 -0.52
N SER A 96 -13.26 -11.88 -1.26
CA SER A 96 -14.06 -11.61 -2.45
C SER A 96 -13.95 -12.71 -3.52
N VAL A 97 -12.75 -13.26 -3.73
CA VAL A 97 -12.54 -14.36 -4.68
C VAL A 97 -13.10 -15.68 -4.16
N LEU A 98 -12.89 -16.01 -2.88
CA LEU A 98 -13.35 -17.28 -2.31
C LEU A 98 -14.87 -17.36 -2.19
N THR A 99 -15.50 -16.28 -1.73
CA THR A 99 -16.96 -16.23 -1.52
C THR A 99 -17.73 -15.94 -2.79
N HIS A 100 -17.04 -15.59 -3.89
CA HIS A 100 -17.63 -15.08 -5.12
C HIS A 100 -18.58 -13.88 -4.88
N SER A 101 -18.43 -13.20 -3.74
CA SER A 101 -19.20 -12.01 -3.40
C SER A 101 -18.43 -10.80 -3.92
N TYR A 102 -18.57 -10.57 -5.23
CA TYR A 102 -17.91 -9.46 -5.91
C TYR A 102 -18.69 -8.16 -5.64
N LEU A 103 -18.36 -7.47 -4.54
CA LEU A 103 -18.80 -6.08 -4.33
C LEU A 103 -18.17 -5.12 -5.34
N ILE A 104 -16.96 -5.47 -5.81
CA ILE A 104 -16.24 -4.78 -6.87
C ILE A 104 -15.87 -5.79 -7.96
N PRO A 105 -15.65 -5.35 -9.21
CA PRO A 105 -15.21 -6.24 -10.29
C PRO A 105 -13.95 -7.03 -9.93
N LEU A 106 -13.84 -8.27 -10.44
CA LEU A 106 -12.75 -9.19 -10.12
C LEU A 106 -11.37 -8.57 -10.38
N GLU A 107 -11.25 -7.75 -11.42
CA GLU A 107 -10.04 -7.03 -11.80
C GLU A 107 -9.56 -6.10 -10.68
N TRP A 108 -10.47 -5.46 -9.95
CA TRP A 108 -10.12 -4.61 -8.81
C TRP A 108 -9.63 -5.44 -7.63
N SER A 109 -10.26 -6.58 -7.34
CA SER A 109 -9.79 -7.52 -6.31
C SER A 109 -8.38 -8.02 -6.63
N LEU A 110 -8.13 -8.43 -7.88
CA LEU A 110 -6.79 -8.82 -8.34
C LEU A 110 -5.78 -7.66 -8.21
N SER A 111 -6.21 -6.43 -8.52
CA SER A 111 -5.37 -5.25 -8.39
C SER A 111 -4.99 -4.96 -6.93
N LEU A 112 -5.93 -5.15 -6.00
CA LEU A 112 -5.72 -5.03 -4.56
C LEU A 112 -4.74 -6.08 -4.05
N THR A 113 -4.84 -7.34 -4.52
CA THR A 113 -3.89 -8.40 -4.16
C THR A 113 -2.46 -8.02 -4.52
N LEU A 114 -2.24 -7.62 -5.78
CA LEU A 114 -0.91 -7.28 -6.26
C LEU A 114 -0.36 -6.00 -5.60
N ALA A 115 -1.18 -4.96 -5.44
CA ALA A 115 -0.78 -3.75 -4.73
C ALA A 115 -0.48 -4.01 -3.24
N GLY A 116 -1.33 -4.78 -2.56
CA GLY A 116 -1.13 -5.19 -1.18
C GLY A 116 0.19 -5.93 -1.00
N MET A 117 0.51 -6.87 -1.90
CA MET A 117 1.79 -7.58 -1.89
C MET A 117 2.98 -6.61 -2.06
N PHE A 118 2.91 -5.68 -3.02
CA PHE A 118 4.00 -4.70 -3.22
C PHE A 118 4.14 -3.72 -2.06
N LEU A 119 3.05 -3.33 -1.39
CA LEU A 119 3.10 -2.45 -0.22
C LEU A 119 3.86 -3.05 0.96
N LEU A 120 4.08 -4.36 1.01
CA LEU A 120 4.93 -4.98 2.03
C LEU A 120 6.39 -4.51 1.93
N ILE A 121 6.88 -4.16 0.74
CA ILE A 121 8.26 -3.70 0.54
C ILE A 121 8.52 -2.38 1.29
N PRO A 122 7.80 -1.27 1.02
CA PRO A 122 7.98 -0.04 1.78
C PRO A 122 7.58 -0.19 3.25
N THR A 123 6.65 -1.09 3.58
CA THR A 123 6.29 -1.42 4.97
C THR A 123 7.52 -1.90 5.75
N ILE A 124 8.20 -2.93 5.24
CA ILE A 124 9.40 -3.49 5.88
C ILE A 124 10.49 -2.41 5.98
N PHE A 125 10.70 -1.64 4.92
CA PHE A 125 11.68 -0.55 4.91
C PHE A 125 11.40 0.49 6.01
N TYR A 126 10.17 1.01 6.11
CA TYR A 126 9.82 2.02 7.11
C TYR A 126 9.88 1.50 8.54
N LEU A 127 9.51 0.24 8.77
CA LEU A 127 9.64 -0.38 10.09
C LEU A 127 11.11 -0.51 10.50
N ILE A 128 11.99 -0.99 9.60
CA ILE A 128 13.43 -1.10 9.89
C ILE A 128 14.03 0.28 10.18
N VAL A 129 13.80 1.27 9.32
CA VAL A 129 14.33 2.64 9.50
C VAL A 129 13.79 3.28 10.77
N GLY A 130 12.51 3.10 11.07
CA GLY A 130 11.92 3.64 12.29
C GLY A 130 12.48 3.01 13.57
N LEU A 131 12.76 1.70 13.56
CA LEU A 131 13.36 1.00 14.69
C LEU A 131 14.83 1.40 14.89
N THR A 132 15.62 1.50 13.82
CA THR A 132 17.04 1.89 13.93
C THR A 132 17.21 3.32 14.44
N GLN A 133 16.36 4.26 14.01
CA GLN A 133 16.35 5.62 14.53
C GLN A 133 16.05 5.68 16.03
N LYS A 134 15.11 4.85 16.51
CA LYS A 134 14.75 4.78 17.94
C LYS A 134 15.90 4.23 18.78
N VAL A 135 16.57 3.18 18.29
CA VAL A 135 17.72 2.57 18.97
C VAL A 135 18.91 3.52 18.98
N HIS A 136 19.23 4.16 17.85
CA HIS A 136 20.31 5.13 17.76
C HIS A 136 20.10 6.31 18.72
N LYS A 137 18.90 6.89 18.73
CA LYS A 137 18.57 7.98 19.66
C LYS A 137 18.76 7.58 21.12
N LYS A 138 18.36 6.36 21.49
CA LYS A 138 18.53 5.85 22.87
C LYS A 138 19.99 5.59 23.27
N LEU A 139 20.86 5.30 22.30
CA LEU A 139 22.28 5.05 22.55
C LEU A 139 23.13 6.32 22.54
N THR A 140 22.78 7.29 21.70
CA THR A 140 23.54 8.54 21.54
C THR A 140 23.13 9.62 22.55
N ASP A 141 21.94 9.51 23.13
CA ASP A 141 21.40 10.54 24.04
C ASP A 141 20.76 9.92 25.30
N PRO A 142 21.55 9.27 26.18
CA PRO A 142 21.03 8.62 27.39
C PRO A 142 20.56 9.59 28.48
N TYR A 143 20.71 10.91 28.31
CA TYR A 143 20.49 11.91 29.36
C TYR A 143 19.26 12.82 29.14
N SER A 144 18.55 12.70 28.00
CA SER A 144 17.49 13.66 27.63
C SER A 144 16.09 13.33 28.17
N ASP A 145 15.86 12.14 28.74
CA ASP A 145 14.53 11.73 29.25
C ASP A 145 14.35 12.07 30.74
N ASP A 146 15.43 12.06 31.53
CA ASP A 146 15.37 12.29 32.98
C ASP A 146 15.35 13.79 33.36
N THR A 147 15.85 14.68 32.51
CA THR A 147 15.92 16.12 32.82
C THR A 147 14.55 16.80 32.73
N GLN A 148 13.64 16.33 31.86
CA GLN A 148 12.32 16.93 31.71
C GLN A 148 11.36 16.62 32.87
N MET A 149 11.60 15.55 33.65
CA MET A 149 10.82 15.30 34.87
C MET A 149 11.30 16.13 36.06
N GLN A 150 12.60 16.47 36.13
CA GLN A 150 13.10 17.29 37.23
C GLN A 150 12.72 18.76 37.07
N GLU A 151 12.79 19.35 35.87
CA GLU A 151 12.49 20.77 35.66
C GLU A 151 11.04 21.13 36.02
N LYS A 152 10.07 20.25 35.73
CA LYS A 152 8.67 20.44 36.18
C LYS A 152 8.46 20.34 37.70
N THR A 153 9.34 19.67 38.43
CA THR A 153 9.18 19.49 39.88
C THR A 153 9.70 20.70 40.68
N TRP A 154 10.53 21.54 40.07
CA TRP A 154 11.11 22.72 40.72
C TRP A 154 10.32 24.02 40.48
N GLU A 155 9.51 24.10 39.42
CA GLU A 155 8.63 25.27 39.18
C GLU A 155 7.32 25.26 39.99
N ASP A 156 6.97 24.13 40.61
CA ASP A 156 5.74 23.95 41.41
C ASP A 156 5.98 24.06 42.94
N LYS A 157 7.12 24.58 43.41
CA LYS A 157 7.41 24.83 44.84
C LYS A 157 7.71 26.29 45.13
#